data_AF-A0A962F921-F1
#
_entry.id   AF-A0A962F921-F1
#
_cell.length_a   1.000
_cell.length_b   1.000
_cell.length_c   1.000
_cell.angle_alpha   90.00
_cell.angle_beta   90.00
_cell.angle_gamma   90.00
#
_symmetry.space_group_name_H-M   'P 1'
#
loop_
_entity.id
_entity.type
_entity.pdbx_description
1 polymer ?
#
loop_
_entity_poly.entity_id
_entity_poly.type
_entity_poly.pdbx_seq_one_letter_code
_entity_poly.pdbx_strand_id
1 'polypeptide(L)'
;MLPILMAAGGAIDYAASLRAKQSLDTMADSAALAAAEFASQEYRNGNSNWNAAGVAAGQKAFNAGVAPGRTDISVGAPTVAVSLSGQIMTATVSYSAAVRTNLMRIAHIDTMNVTNSMTTSVTVAKYTDLHIVIDNSQSMGMAASAADESIIQTALGTTCFLGCHLPTWDTVASYRAAGATLRIDVIKNAVVQSLSGLSSSTAAGTIRVAVYTFNNTLTQVFPLSSNLTAAIGAVNSVDLSTDGGGTNITYSLNSLNVILPTPGSGMNAASPKGAVLLFTDAVQDHEQWHASSGWTNDPNWVPYYPSVYNQWDYQPIDPGGCAPIKNKGYSMLVLNAQYVITSTDLAEQSRYGDIQNIVLPAVPANIQACSTGAGHFYSANSPTQITAAVTSMFASAANNLARLTH
;
A
#
# COMPACT_ATOMS: atom_id res chain seq x y z
N MET A 1 -63.18 -21.90 -13.15
CA MET A 1 -62.32 -22.61 -12.16
C MET A 1 -61.02 -23.12 -12.77
N LEU A 2 -61.02 -23.68 -13.98
CA LEU A 2 -59.82 -24.19 -14.66
C LEU A 2 -58.66 -23.16 -14.78
N PRO A 3 -58.89 -21.87 -15.11
CA PRO A 3 -57.78 -20.90 -15.21
C PRO A 3 -57.10 -20.60 -13.87
N ILE A 4 -57.84 -20.60 -12.77
CA ILE A 4 -57.32 -20.31 -11.42
C ILE A 4 -56.48 -21.49 -10.92
N LEU A 5 -56.92 -22.73 -11.17
CA LEU A 5 -56.17 -23.93 -10.83
C LEU A 5 -54.86 -24.03 -11.63
N MET A 6 -54.86 -23.66 -12.91
CA MET A 6 -53.65 -23.58 -13.73
C MET A 6 -52.69 -22.50 -13.21
N ALA A 7 -53.20 -21.33 -12.82
CA ALA A 7 -52.38 -20.27 -12.24
C ALA A 7 -51.74 -20.68 -10.90
N ALA A 8 -52.49 -21.34 -10.02
CA ALA A 8 -51.98 -21.86 -8.76
C ALA A 8 -50.92 -22.95 -8.98
N GLY A 9 -51.14 -23.87 -9.93
CA GLY A 9 -50.17 -24.91 -10.28
C GLY A 9 -48.89 -24.34 -10.87
N GLY A 10 -49.00 -23.34 -11.75
CA GLY A 10 -47.85 -22.62 -12.31
C GLY A 10 -47.05 -21.89 -11.23
N ALA A 11 -47.70 -21.29 -10.23
CA ALA A 11 -47.00 -20.63 -9.12
C ALA A 11 -46.19 -21.62 -8.27
N ILE A 12 -46.71 -22.83 -8.03
CA ILE A 12 -46.01 -23.88 -7.27
C ILE A 12 -44.76 -24.38 -8.03
N ASP A 13 -44.91 -24.69 -9.32
CA ASP A 13 -43.79 -25.14 -10.15
C ASP A 13 -42.74 -24.04 -10.34
N TYR A 14 -43.18 -22.78 -10.49
CA TYR A 14 -42.28 -21.63 -10.51
C TYR A 14 -41.50 -21.51 -9.19
N ALA A 15 -42.17 -21.61 -8.04
CA ALA A 15 -41.51 -21.58 -6.73
C ALA A 15 -40.55 -22.77 -6.52
N ALA A 16 -40.83 -23.94 -7.10
CA ALA A 16 -39.92 -25.08 -7.10
C ALA A 16 -38.69 -24.81 -7.99
N SER A 17 -38.88 -24.20 -9.17
CA SER A 17 -37.79 -23.79 -10.06
C SER A 17 -36.87 -22.75 -9.41
N LEU A 18 -37.41 -21.79 -8.65
CA LEU A 18 -36.62 -20.81 -7.91
C LEU A 18 -35.79 -21.44 -6.80
N ARG A 19 -36.34 -22.42 -6.07
CA ARG A 19 -35.57 -23.18 -5.05
C ARG A 19 -34.45 -24.02 -5.67
N ALA A 20 -34.71 -24.63 -6.83
CA ALA A 20 -33.68 -25.33 -7.59
C ALA A 20 -32.57 -24.35 -8.04
N LYS A 21 -32.95 -23.19 -8.58
CA LYS A 21 -32.02 -22.12 -8.96
C LYS A 21 -31.15 -21.67 -7.79
N GLN A 22 -31.74 -21.37 -6.63
CA GLN A 22 -30.97 -20.94 -5.46
C GLN A 22 -29.96 -21.99 -4.99
N SER A 23 -30.34 -23.28 -5.05
CA SER A 23 -29.43 -24.37 -4.74
C SER A 23 -28.26 -24.47 -5.73
N LEU A 24 -28.54 -24.36 -7.03
CA LEU A 24 -27.51 -24.38 -8.09
C LEU A 24 -26.62 -23.13 -8.03
N ASP A 25 -27.17 -21.99 -7.64
CA ASP A 25 -26.46 -20.75 -7.40
C ASP A 25 -25.40 -20.89 -6.30
N THR A 26 -25.76 -21.51 -5.16
CA THR A 26 -24.79 -21.81 -4.08
C THR A 26 -23.70 -22.79 -4.53
N MET A 27 -24.04 -23.77 -5.37
CA MET A 27 -23.05 -24.72 -5.93
C MET A 27 -22.11 -24.06 -6.94
N ALA A 28 -22.63 -23.18 -7.78
CA ALA A 28 -21.84 -22.41 -8.74
C ALA A 28 -20.88 -21.46 -8.03
N ASP A 29 -21.31 -20.82 -6.94
CA ASP A 29 -20.48 -19.95 -6.12
C ASP A 29 -19.32 -20.71 -5.45
N SER A 30 -19.60 -21.84 -4.81
CA SER A 30 -18.54 -22.67 -4.20
C SER A 30 -17.59 -23.25 -5.25
N ALA A 31 -18.09 -23.61 -6.43
CA ALA A 31 -17.28 -24.05 -7.55
C ALA A 31 -16.40 -22.94 -8.12
N ALA A 32 -16.90 -21.71 -8.21
CA ALA A 32 -16.13 -20.55 -8.65
C ALA A 32 -15.01 -20.25 -7.65
N LEU A 33 -15.29 -20.32 -6.34
CA LEU A 33 -14.26 -20.18 -5.31
C LEU A 33 -13.18 -21.27 -5.43
N ALA A 34 -13.58 -22.54 -5.53
CA ALA A 34 -12.65 -23.66 -5.69
C ALA A 34 -11.78 -23.53 -6.95
N ALA A 35 -12.37 -23.11 -8.06
CA ALA A 35 -11.64 -22.85 -9.31
C ALA A 35 -10.60 -21.74 -9.14
N ALA A 36 -10.98 -20.61 -8.52
CA ALA A 36 -10.11 -19.46 -8.31
C ALA A 36 -8.95 -19.78 -7.34
N GLU A 37 -9.23 -20.47 -6.23
CA GLU A 37 -8.21 -20.85 -5.25
C GLU A 37 -7.23 -21.89 -5.81
N PHE A 38 -7.73 -22.94 -6.46
CA PHE A 38 -6.88 -23.99 -7.03
C PHE A 38 -6.01 -23.44 -8.16
N ALA A 39 -6.59 -22.64 -9.06
CA ALA A 39 -5.83 -21.93 -10.08
C ALA A 39 -4.74 -21.06 -9.47
N SER A 40 -5.05 -20.35 -8.38
CA SER A 40 -4.08 -19.48 -7.70
C SER A 40 -2.94 -20.26 -7.05
N GLN A 41 -3.22 -21.44 -6.48
CA GLN A 41 -2.18 -22.32 -5.94
C GLN A 41 -1.27 -22.85 -7.04
N GLU A 42 -1.84 -23.38 -8.12
CA GLU A 42 -1.07 -23.91 -9.25
C GLU A 42 -0.24 -22.80 -9.92
N TYR A 43 -0.80 -21.59 -10.02
CA TYR A 43 -0.07 -20.42 -10.49
C TYR A 43 1.11 -20.07 -9.58
N ARG A 44 0.92 -20.06 -8.24
CA ARG A 44 2.02 -19.84 -7.27
C ARG A 44 3.11 -20.90 -7.36
N ASN A 45 2.73 -22.15 -7.65
CA ASN A 45 3.67 -23.26 -7.82
C ASN A 45 4.43 -23.22 -9.16
N GLY A 46 4.19 -22.21 -10.01
CA GLY A 46 4.84 -22.08 -11.32
C GLY A 46 4.32 -23.07 -12.36
N ASN A 47 3.17 -23.69 -12.12
CA ASN A 47 2.57 -24.61 -13.09
C ASN A 47 1.99 -23.81 -14.27
N SER A 48 2.57 -23.96 -15.46
CA SER A 48 2.08 -23.31 -16.68
C SER A 48 0.63 -23.66 -17.04
N ASN A 49 0.10 -24.78 -16.54
CA ASN A 49 -1.27 -25.25 -16.76
C ASN A 49 -2.24 -24.86 -15.63
N TRP A 50 -1.90 -23.88 -14.80
CA TRP A 50 -2.74 -23.38 -13.70
C TRP A 50 -4.20 -23.10 -14.10
N ASN A 51 -4.41 -22.60 -15.32
CA ASN A 51 -5.73 -22.25 -15.83
C ASN A 51 -6.60 -23.50 -15.99
N ALA A 52 -6.10 -24.49 -16.74
CA ALA A 52 -6.78 -25.76 -16.97
C ALA A 52 -7.02 -26.52 -15.66
N ALA A 53 -6.06 -26.45 -14.74
CA ALA A 53 -6.17 -27.06 -13.42
C ALA A 53 -7.29 -26.41 -12.57
N GLY A 54 -7.41 -25.09 -12.61
CA GLY A 54 -8.52 -24.35 -11.99
C GLY A 54 -9.88 -24.67 -12.61
N VAL A 55 -9.96 -24.72 -13.94
CA VAL A 55 -11.17 -25.13 -14.67
C VAL A 55 -11.62 -26.52 -14.23
N ALA A 56 -10.70 -27.49 -14.20
CA ALA A 56 -11.00 -28.85 -13.76
C ALA A 56 -11.45 -28.92 -12.29
N ALA A 57 -10.84 -28.14 -11.40
CA ALA A 57 -11.23 -28.04 -10.01
C ALA A 57 -12.66 -27.48 -9.85
N GLY A 58 -12.99 -26.41 -10.60
CA GLY A 58 -14.34 -25.84 -10.64
C GLY A 58 -15.39 -26.82 -11.15
N GLN A 59 -15.12 -27.50 -12.27
CA GLN A 59 -16.02 -28.53 -12.80
C GLN A 59 -16.26 -29.64 -11.76
N LYS A 60 -15.19 -30.12 -11.12
CA LYS A 60 -15.27 -31.16 -10.10
C LYS A 60 -16.09 -30.70 -8.89
N ALA A 61 -15.87 -29.48 -8.40
CA ALA A 61 -16.59 -28.91 -7.27
C ALA A 61 -18.09 -28.74 -7.58
N PHE A 62 -18.42 -28.23 -8.77
CA PHE A 62 -19.82 -28.08 -9.20
C PHE A 62 -20.51 -29.44 -9.30
N ASN A 63 -19.88 -30.41 -9.97
CA ASN A 63 -20.44 -31.76 -10.15
C ASN A 63 -20.59 -32.53 -8.83
N ALA A 64 -19.70 -32.29 -7.86
CA ALA A 64 -19.82 -32.86 -6.52
C ALA A 64 -20.98 -32.23 -5.72
N GLY A 65 -21.30 -30.96 -6.00
CA GLY A 65 -22.42 -30.24 -5.40
C GLY A 65 -23.77 -30.65 -5.98
N VAL A 66 -23.86 -30.97 -7.28
CA VAL A 66 -25.11 -31.43 -7.93
C VAL A 66 -25.65 -32.63 -7.16
N ALA A 67 -26.74 -32.38 -6.42
CA ALA A 67 -27.17 -33.22 -5.32
C ALA A 67 -27.37 -34.69 -5.74
N PRO A 68 -26.72 -35.66 -5.07
CA PRO A 68 -27.14 -37.05 -5.10
C PRO A 68 -28.59 -37.11 -4.57
N GLY A 69 -29.58 -37.25 -5.46
CA GLY A 69 -30.98 -37.48 -5.08
C GLY A 69 -32.03 -36.48 -5.57
N ARG A 70 -31.68 -35.40 -6.28
CA ARG A 70 -32.64 -34.49 -6.94
C ARG A 70 -32.95 -34.94 -8.37
N THR A 71 -33.85 -35.93 -8.54
CA THR A 71 -34.25 -36.45 -9.87
C THR A 71 -35.15 -35.49 -10.66
N ASP A 72 -35.56 -34.38 -10.03
CA ASP A 72 -36.35 -33.29 -10.60
C ASP A 72 -35.51 -32.26 -11.34
N ILE A 73 -34.17 -32.26 -11.18
CA ILE A 73 -33.25 -31.35 -11.87
C ILE A 73 -32.36 -32.15 -12.83
N SER A 74 -32.31 -31.72 -14.09
CA SER A 74 -31.30 -32.17 -15.05
C SER A 74 -30.34 -31.02 -15.33
N VAL A 75 -29.08 -31.17 -14.94
CA VAL A 75 -28.05 -30.14 -15.08
C VAL A 75 -27.11 -30.51 -16.23
N GLY A 76 -26.84 -29.56 -17.13
CA GLY A 76 -25.82 -29.72 -18.17
C GLY A 76 -24.40 -29.58 -17.59
N ALA A 77 -23.37 -29.86 -18.41
CA ALA A 77 -22.00 -29.57 -18.02
C ALA A 77 -21.83 -28.06 -17.77
N PRO A 78 -21.29 -27.63 -16.62
CA PRO A 78 -21.09 -26.21 -16.37
C PRO A 78 -19.96 -25.69 -17.26
N THR A 79 -20.02 -24.41 -17.60
CA THR A 79 -18.91 -23.69 -18.23
C THR A 79 -18.11 -23.03 -17.13
N VAL A 80 -16.83 -23.36 -17.02
CA VAL A 80 -15.91 -22.75 -16.06
C VAL A 80 -14.86 -21.98 -16.84
N ALA A 81 -14.74 -20.69 -16.55
CA ALA A 81 -13.69 -19.84 -17.09
C ALA A 81 -12.84 -19.33 -15.93
N VAL A 82 -11.52 -19.43 -16.07
CA VAL A 82 -10.58 -18.83 -15.12
C VAL A 82 -9.72 -17.85 -15.90
N SER A 83 -9.46 -16.69 -15.31
CA SER A 83 -8.61 -15.67 -15.91
C SER A 83 -7.77 -15.01 -14.83
N LEU A 84 -6.61 -14.51 -15.24
CA LEU A 84 -5.74 -13.72 -14.40
C LEU A 84 -5.59 -12.35 -15.03
N SER A 85 -6.06 -11.31 -14.35
CA SER A 85 -5.81 -9.91 -14.73
C SER A 85 -5.01 -9.24 -13.63
N GLY A 86 -3.75 -8.91 -13.93
CA GLY A 86 -2.80 -8.45 -12.94
C GLY A 86 -2.53 -9.51 -11.85
N GLN A 87 -3.29 -9.44 -10.75
CA GLN A 87 -3.11 -10.27 -9.54
C GLN A 87 -4.42 -10.87 -9.03
N ILE A 88 -5.50 -10.53 -9.72
CA ILE A 88 -6.84 -10.99 -9.38
C ILE A 88 -7.08 -12.20 -10.26
N MET A 89 -7.11 -13.36 -9.62
CA MET A 89 -7.57 -14.59 -10.24
C MET A 89 -9.09 -14.58 -10.17
N THR A 90 -9.73 -14.42 -11.32
CA THR A 90 -11.18 -14.40 -11.46
C THR A 90 -11.62 -15.72 -12.06
N ALA A 91 -12.54 -16.41 -11.38
CA ALA A 91 -13.21 -17.59 -11.90
C ALA A 91 -14.70 -17.33 -12.04
N THR A 92 -15.26 -17.73 -13.18
CA THR A 92 -16.68 -17.64 -13.48
C THR A 92 -17.20 -19.04 -13.78
N VAL A 93 -18.27 -19.44 -13.09
CA VAL A 93 -18.99 -20.70 -13.31
C VAL A 93 -20.40 -20.38 -13.78
N SER A 94 -20.71 -20.81 -15.00
CA SER A 94 -22.05 -20.70 -15.59
C SER A 94 -22.69 -22.08 -15.71
N TYR A 95 -23.99 -22.17 -15.39
CA TYR A 95 -24.74 -23.41 -15.51
C TYR A 95 -26.08 -23.20 -16.23
N SER A 96 -26.60 -24.29 -16.78
CA SER A 96 -27.95 -24.40 -17.31
C SER A 96 -28.56 -25.71 -16.83
N ALA A 97 -29.77 -25.65 -16.28
CA ALA A 97 -30.49 -26.81 -15.80
C ALA A 97 -31.97 -26.76 -16.19
N ALA A 98 -32.54 -27.92 -16.49
CA ALA A 98 -33.96 -28.11 -16.68
C ALA A 98 -34.58 -28.67 -15.38
N VAL A 99 -35.54 -27.93 -14.81
CA VAL A 99 -36.31 -28.35 -13.63
C VAL A 99 -37.64 -28.91 -14.11
N ARG A 100 -37.94 -30.16 -13.74
CA ARG A 100 -39.20 -30.81 -14.10
C ARG A 100 -40.36 -30.09 -13.41
N THR A 101 -41.39 -29.73 -14.17
CA THR A 101 -42.65 -29.24 -13.64
C THR A 101 -43.56 -30.42 -13.26
N ASN A 102 -44.42 -30.26 -12.27
CA ASN A 102 -45.38 -31.31 -11.90
C ASN A 102 -46.79 -30.95 -12.39
N LEU A 103 -47.20 -29.70 -12.17
CA LEU A 103 -48.56 -29.23 -12.42
C LEU A 103 -48.70 -28.56 -13.80
N MET A 104 -47.66 -27.87 -14.27
CA MET A 104 -47.64 -27.23 -15.60
C MET A 104 -47.57 -28.24 -16.76
N ARG A 105 -47.33 -29.53 -16.48
CA ARG A 105 -47.40 -30.60 -17.48
C ARG A 105 -48.79 -30.73 -18.10
N ILE A 106 -49.84 -30.35 -17.35
CA ILE A 106 -51.22 -30.30 -17.85
C ILE A 106 -51.33 -29.28 -19.01
N ALA A 107 -50.48 -28.26 -19.02
CA ALA A 107 -50.38 -27.26 -20.08
C ALA A 107 -49.23 -27.53 -21.06
N HIS A 108 -48.72 -28.77 -21.13
CA HIS A 108 -47.61 -29.19 -22.01
C HIS A 108 -46.28 -28.43 -21.77
N ILE A 109 -46.07 -27.87 -20.57
CA ILE A 109 -44.78 -27.31 -20.16
C ILE A 109 -44.15 -28.32 -19.21
N ASP A 110 -43.30 -29.21 -19.74
CA ASP A 110 -42.71 -30.32 -18.97
C ASP A 110 -41.49 -29.93 -18.12
N THR A 111 -40.83 -28.82 -18.47
CA THR A 111 -39.65 -28.32 -17.76
C THR A 111 -39.60 -26.80 -17.75
N MET A 112 -38.94 -26.25 -16.75
CA MET A 112 -38.53 -24.86 -16.67
C MET A 112 -37.01 -24.78 -16.64
N ASN A 113 -36.44 -24.00 -17.55
CA ASN A 113 -35.00 -23.79 -17.59
C ASN A 113 -34.57 -22.74 -16.56
N VAL A 114 -33.53 -23.05 -15.82
CA VAL A 114 -32.85 -22.12 -14.91
C VAL A 114 -31.39 -22.02 -15.30
N THR A 115 -30.90 -20.79 -15.40
CA THR A 115 -29.52 -20.49 -15.75
C THR A 115 -28.97 -19.42 -14.82
N ASN A 116 -27.67 -19.47 -14.55
CA ASN A 116 -26.98 -18.34 -13.93
C ASN A 116 -25.47 -18.42 -14.17
N SER A 117 -24.79 -17.34 -13.79
CA SER A 117 -23.34 -17.28 -13.71
C SER A 117 -22.90 -16.69 -12.38
N MET A 118 -21.99 -17.39 -11.68
CA MET A 118 -21.34 -16.90 -10.46
C MET A 118 -19.90 -16.56 -10.74
N THR A 119 -19.41 -15.45 -10.19
CA THR A 119 -18.04 -15.00 -10.38
C THR A 119 -17.39 -14.73 -9.03
N THR A 120 -16.23 -15.35 -8.82
CA THR A 120 -15.42 -15.18 -7.61
C THR A 120 -14.05 -14.69 -8.00
N SER A 121 -13.44 -13.86 -7.16
CA SER A 121 -12.09 -13.36 -7.36
C SER A 121 -11.25 -13.58 -6.12
N VAL A 122 -10.02 -14.06 -6.30
CA VAL A 122 -9.04 -14.19 -5.22
C VAL A 122 -7.75 -13.46 -5.61
N THR A 123 -7.15 -12.78 -4.64
CA THR A 123 -5.84 -12.17 -4.85
C THR A 123 -4.78 -13.26 -4.73
N VAL A 124 -3.97 -13.44 -5.77
CA VAL A 124 -2.81 -14.31 -5.71
C VAL A 124 -1.77 -13.63 -4.82
N ALA A 125 -1.78 -13.92 -3.51
CA ALA A 125 -0.90 -13.31 -2.52
C ALA A 125 0.55 -13.28 -3.01
N LYS A 126 1.19 -12.11 -2.93
CA LYS A 126 2.52 -11.87 -3.48
C LYS A 126 3.59 -11.87 -2.42
N TYR A 127 4.68 -12.58 -2.73
CA TYR A 127 5.95 -12.37 -2.07
C TYR A 127 6.40 -10.93 -2.35
N THR A 128 6.59 -10.14 -1.30
CA THR A 128 6.85 -8.71 -1.41
C THR A 128 8.02 -8.30 -0.53
N ASP A 129 8.96 -7.56 -1.10
CA ASP A 129 10.02 -6.88 -0.39
C ASP A 129 9.65 -5.40 -0.23
N LEU A 130 9.46 -4.97 1.01
CA LEU A 130 9.19 -3.57 1.36
C LEU A 130 10.49 -2.91 1.83
N HIS A 131 10.89 -1.84 1.15
CA HIS A 131 12.00 -1.00 1.56
C HIS A 131 11.44 0.29 2.15
N ILE A 132 11.46 0.37 3.48
CA ILE A 132 10.97 1.50 4.26
C ILE A 132 12.10 2.53 4.35
N VAL A 133 11.86 3.75 3.86
CA VAL A 133 12.86 4.81 3.77
C VAL A 133 12.33 6.02 4.51
N ILE A 134 12.87 6.27 5.70
CA ILE A 134 12.40 7.30 6.62
C ILE A 134 13.40 8.46 6.60
N ASP A 135 12.94 9.63 6.19
CA ASP A 135 13.68 10.86 6.40
C ASP A 135 13.86 11.08 7.90
N ASN A 136 15.11 11.21 8.33
CA ASN A 136 15.45 11.52 9.72
C ASN A 136 16.30 12.79 9.85
N SER A 137 16.22 13.67 8.86
CA SER A 137 16.74 15.03 8.95
C SER A 137 16.03 15.83 10.05
N GLN A 138 16.64 16.95 10.45
CA GLN A 138 16.19 17.80 11.55
C GLN A 138 14.82 18.44 11.29
N SER A 139 14.42 18.61 10.02
CA SER A 139 13.08 19.08 9.68
C SER A 139 11.98 18.08 10.05
N MET A 140 12.30 16.78 10.11
CA MET A 140 11.39 15.77 10.65
C MET A 140 11.21 15.90 12.19
N GLY A 141 12.02 16.73 12.83
CA GLY A 141 11.90 17.15 14.22
C GLY A 141 10.91 18.28 14.47
N MET A 142 10.21 18.79 13.44
CA MET A 142 9.14 19.76 13.65
C MET A 142 7.99 19.19 14.48
N ALA A 143 7.27 20.08 15.15
CA ALA A 143 6.02 19.77 15.83
C ALA A 143 5.05 19.02 14.91
N ALA A 144 4.40 17.99 15.45
CA ALA A 144 3.46 17.17 14.69
C ALA A 144 2.11 17.87 14.45
N SER A 145 1.79 18.90 15.24
CA SER A 145 0.57 19.70 15.11
C SER A 145 0.79 21.12 15.65
N ALA A 146 -0.14 22.03 15.35
CA ALA A 146 -0.14 23.38 15.94
C ALA A 146 -0.25 23.38 17.48
N ALA A 147 -0.87 22.33 18.07
CA ALA A 147 -0.93 22.19 19.52
C ALA A 147 0.43 21.81 20.10
N ASP A 148 1.14 20.86 19.48
CA ASP A 148 2.50 20.47 19.86
C ASP A 148 3.46 21.65 19.73
N GLU A 149 3.28 22.47 18.71
CA GLU A 149 4.07 23.68 18.50
C GLU A 149 3.84 24.73 19.59
N SER A 150 2.58 24.96 19.97
CA SER A 150 2.22 25.85 21.08
C SER A 150 2.83 25.37 22.40
N ILE A 151 2.91 24.05 22.62
CA ILE A 151 3.62 23.46 23.76
C ILE A 151 5.11 23.83 23.71
N ILE A 152 5.78 23.63 22.57
CA ILE A 152 7.21 23.98 22.41
C ILE A 152 7.44 25.47 22.68
N GLN A 153 6.64 26.35 22.08
CA GLN A 153 6.80 27.80 22.24
C GLN A 153 6.54 28.26 23.67
N THR A 154 5.48 27.76 24.31
CA THR A 154 5.08 28.20 25.65
C THR A 154 5.98 27.62 26.74
N ALA A 155 6.31 26.33 26.66
CA ALA A 155 7.08 25.65 27.70
C ALA A 155 8.58 25.97 27.62
N LEU A 156 9.11 26.22 26.41
CA LEU A 156 10.54 26.42 26.20
C LEU A 156 10.89 27.87 25.83
N GLY A 157 9.91 28.73 25.59
CA GLY A 157 10.12 30.15 25.28
C GLY A 157 10.89 30.39 23.97
N THR A 158 10.79 29.47 23.00
CA THR A 158 11.51 29.52 21.73
C THR A 158 10.57 29.67 20.55
N THR A 159 11.01 30.41 19.53
CA THR A 159 10.34 30.49 18.22
C THR A 159 10.95 29.54 17.18
N CYS A 160 11.96 28.75 17.56
CA CYS A 160 12.51 27.70 16.71
C CYS A 160 11.50 26.56 16.60
N PHE A 161 11.00 26.32 15.38
CA PHE A 161 10.01 25.27 15.10
C PHE A 161 10.65 23.96 14.60
N LEU A 162 11.95 24.00 14.26
CA LEU A 162 12.75 22.82 13.89
C LEU A 162 13.36 22.15 15.12
N GLY A 163 13.32 20.81 15.16
CA GLY A 163 13.99 20.02 16.17
C GLY A 163 15.42 19.67 15.74
N CYS A 164 16.42 20.04 16.54
CA CYS A 164 17.82 19.65 16.31
C CYS A 164 18.18 18.48 17.24
N HIS A 165 18.94 17.52 16.76
CA HIS A 165 19.47 16.41 17.56
C HIS A 165 20.99 16.30 17.42
N LEU A 166 21.69 17.43 17.38
CA LEU A 166 23.15 17.48 17.19
C LEU A 166 23.88 17.47 18.54
N PRO A 167 25.14 17.01 18.63
CA PRO A 167 25.87 16.87 19.90
C PRO A 167 25.94 18.13 20.77
N THR A 168 25.87 19.30 20.15
CA THR A 168 25.90 20.62 20.80
C THR A 168 24.53 21.31 20.83
N TRP A 169 23.56 20.84 20.04
CA TRP A 169 22.22 21.40 19.92
C TRP A 169 21.20 20.27 19.81
N ASP A 170 20.83 19.72 20.97
CA ASP A 170 19.76 18.73 21.10
C ASP A 170 18.54 19.41 21.72
N THR A 171 17.55 19.74 20.89
CA THR A 171 16.24 20.24 21.32
C THR A 171 15.21 19.12 21.41
N VAL A 172 15.44 17.96 20.77
CA VAL A 172 14.49 16.84 20.73
C VAL A 172 14.14 16.36 22.13
N ALA A 173 15.13 16.17 22.99
CA ALA A 173 14.90 15.76 24.38
C ALA A 173 14.03 16.77 25.13
N SER A 174 14.30 18.06 24.97
CA SER A 174 13.53 19.13 25.61
C SER A 174 12.11 19.27 25.09
N TYR A 175 11.90 19.07 23.78
CA TYR A 175 10.58 19.15 23.15
C TYR A 175 9.68 18.02 23.64
N ARG A 176 10.20 16.79 23.66
CA ARG A 176 9.49 15.62 24.21
C ARG A 176 9.23 15.76 25.71
N ALA A 177 10.19 16.29 26.47
CA ALA A 177 10.03 16.54 27.91
C ALA A 177 8.94 17.59 28.20
N ALA A 178 8.76 18.57 27.31
CA ALA A 178 7.66 19.53 27.38
C ALA A 178 6.28 18.91 27.03
N GLY A 179 6.26 17.69 26.48
CA GLY A 179 5.05 16.96 26.09
C GLY A 179 4.65 17.14 24.63
N ALA A 180 5.51 17.74 23.79
CA ALA A 180 5.26 17.88 22.36
C ALA A 180 5.58 16.58 21.61
N THR A 181 4.75 16.26 20.62
CA THR A 181 4.99 15.17 19.66
C THR A 181 5.67 15.72 18.41
N LEU A 182 6.69 15.03 17.91
CA LEU A 182 7.39 15.40 16.68
C LEU A 182 6.92 14.56 15.49
N ARG A 183 7.11 15.06 14.26
CA ARG A 183 6.69 14.34 13.05
C ARG A 183 7.37 12.98 12.88
N ILE A 184 8.66 12.91 13.20
CA ILE A 184 9.40 11.64 13.22
C ILE A 184 8.77 10.63 14.18
N ASP A 185 8.23 11.08 15.32
CA ASP A 185 7.57 10.22 16.30
C ASP A 185 6.26 9.65 15.72
N VAL A 186 5.47 10.48 15.04
CA VAL A 186 4.24 10.03 14.38
C VAL A 186 4.52 9.03 13.27
N ILE A 187 5.47 9.33 12.38
CA ILE A 187 5.83 8.43 11.26
C ILE A 187 6.34 7.10 11.81
N LYS A 188 7.26 7.14 12.79
CA LYS A 188 7.78 5.94 13.46
C LYS A 188 6.65 5.08 14.03
N ASN A 189 5.76 5.68 14.83
CA ASN A 189 4.65 4.97 15.45
C ASN A 189 3.69 4.39 14.42
N ALA A 190 3.42 5.12 13.34
CA ALA A 190 2.56 4.66 12.27
C ALA A 190 3.18 3.51 11.47
N VAL A 191 4.49 3.53 11.22
CA VAL A 191 5.23 2.41 10.60
C VAL A 191 5.18 1.18 11.49
N VAL A 192 5.43 1.32 12.80
CA VAL A 192 5.35 0.23 13.79
C VAL A 192 3.95 -0.40 13.81
N GLN A 193 2.91 0.44 13.83
CA GLN A 193 1.53 -0.02 13.82
C GLN A 193 1.20 -0.76 12.51
N SER A 194 1.69 -0.26 11.38
CA SER A 194 1.49 -0.89 10.07
C SER A 194 2.22 -2.22 9.95
N LEU A 195 3.48 -2.32 10.42
CA LEU A 195 4.23 -3.57 10.46
C LEU A 195 3.57 -4.61 11.38
N SER A 196 3.05 -4.18 12.53
CA SER A 196 2.29 -5.05 13.44
C SER A 196 1.01 -5.57 12.76
N GLY A 197 0.30 -4.70 12.04
CA GLY A 197 -0.85 -5.05 11.22
C GLY A 197 -0.50 -6.08 10.15
N LEU A 198 0.60 -5.89 9.41
CA LEU A 198 1.07 -6.87 8.42
C LEU A 198 1.43 -8.21 9.05
N SER A 199 2.09 -8.22 10.21
CA SER A 199 2.42 -9.46 10.92
C SER A 199 1.19 -10.28 11.31
N SER A 200 0.04 -9.63 11.52
CA SER A 200 -1.22 -10.30 11.85
C SER A 200 -2.07 -10.69 10.64
N SER A 201 -1.90 -10.01 9.50
CA SER A 201 -2.80 -10.10 8.35
C SER A 201 -2.19 -10.81 7.14
N THR A 202 -0.91 -11.17 7.18
CA THR A 202 -0.20 -11.80 6.06
C THR A 202 0.37 -13.15 6.44
N ALA A 203 0.48 -14.05 5.45
CA ALA A 203 1.06 -15.36 5.67
C ALA A 203 2.56 -15.25 5.98
N ALA A 204 3.06 -16.07 6.88
CA ALA A 204 4.46 -16.05 7.27
C ALA A 204 5.37 -16.23 6.03
N GLY A 205 6.35 -15.34 5.89
CA GLY A 205 7.34 -15.38 4.80
C GLY A 205 6.88 -14.79 3.46
N THR A 206 5.64 -14.29 3.33
CA THR A 206 5.22 -13.58 2.10
C THR A 206 5.66 -12.11 2.08
N ILE A 207 6.06 -11.55 3.22
CA ILE A 207 6.59 -10.19 3.30
C ILE A 207 7.98 -10.23 3.93
N ARG A 208 8.91 -9.50 3.31
CA ARG A 208 10.19 -9.12 3.89
C ARG A 208 10.29 -7.61 3.92
N VAL A 209 10.97 -7.09 4.93
CA VAL A 209 11.13 -5.65 5.11
C VAL A 209 12.60 -5.31 5.33
N ALA A 210 13.05 -4.23 4.72
CA ALA A 210 14.29 -3.55 5.03
C ALA A 210 13.94 -2.13 5.47
N VAL A 211 14.70 -1.59 6.41
CA VAL A 211 14.47 -0.24 6.95
C VAL A 211 15.73 0.57 6.75
N TYR A 212 15.55 1.77 6.20
CA TYR A 212 16.57 2.75 5.94
C TYR A 212 16.13 4.07 6.54
N THR A 213 17.10 4.82 7.05
CA THR A 213 16.94 6.24 7.35
C THR A 213 17.80 7.07 6.42
N PHE A 214 17.46 8.34 6.22
CA PHE A 214 18.35 9.23 5.50
C PHE A 214 18.26 10.68 5.96
N ASN A 215 19.40 11.35 5.80
CA ASN A 215 19.57 12.80 5.85
C ASN A 215 20.43 13.20 4.63
N ASN A 216 21.67 13.65 4.81
CA ASN A 216 22.67 13.71 3.73
C ASN A 216 23.16 12.34 3.26
N THR A 217 22.99 11.28 4.06
CA THR A 217 23.43 9.93 3.71
C THR A 217 22.34 8.88 3.98
N LEU A 218 22.33 7.82 3.19
CA LEU A 218 21.46 6.67 3.42
C LEU A 218 22.10 5.71 4.43
N THR A 219 21.38 5.40 5.50
CA THR A 219 21.79 4.39 6.49
C THR A 219 20.81 3.22 6.49
N GLN A 220 21.32 1.99 6.36
CA GLN A 220 20.50 0.80 6.57
C GLN A 220 20.43 0.49 8.07
N VAL A 221 19.24 0.66 8.66
CA VAL A 221 19.01 0.37 10.09
C VAL A 221 18.48 -1.03 10.32
N PHE A 222 17.90 -1.66 9.30
CA PHE A 222 17.48 -3.07 9.33
C PHE A 222 17.66 -3.75 7.98
N PRO A 223 18.41 -4.87 7.89
CA PRO A 223 18.58 -5.60 6.65
C PRO A 223 17.28 -6.31 6.23
N LEU A 224 17.14 -6.59 4.93
CA LEU A 224 15.94 -7.23 4.39
C LEU A 224 15.68 -8.59 5.05
N SER A 225 14.55 -8.73 5.75
CA SER A 225 14.20 -9.94 6.49
C SER A 225 12.69 -10.13 6.63
N SER A 226 12.24 -11.38 6.79
CA SER A 226 10.84 -11.72 7.12
C SER A 226 10.55 -11.63 8.62
N ASN A 227 11.54 -11.33 9.47
CA ASN A 227 11.34 -11.15 10.91
C ASN A 227 10.77 -9.75 11.21
N LEU A 228 9.44 -9.62 11.08
CA LEU A 228 8.74 -8.35 11.29
C LEU A 228 8.85 -7.84 12.73
N THR A 229 8.95 -8.72 13.72
CA THR A 229 9.17 -8.32 15.13
C THR A 229 10.51 -7.62 15.31
N ALA A 230 11.58 -8.14 14.70
CA ALA A 230 12.89 -7.50 14.73
C ALA A 230 12.89 -6.16 13.96
N ALA A 231 12.18 -6.10 12.83
CA ALA A 231 12.01 -4.85 12.08
C ALA A 231 11.27 -3.78 12.90
N ILE A 232 10.20 -4.16 13.62
CA ILE A 232 9.49 -3.27 14.56
C ILE A 232 10.44 -2.74 15.63
N GLY A 233 11.29 -3.60 16.19
CA GLY A 233 12.33 -3.20 17.14
C GLY A 233 13.30 -2.17 16.54
N ALA A 234 13.75 -2.37 15.31
CA ALA A 234 14.63 -1.42 14.61
C ALA A 234 13.94 -0.08 14.33
N VAL A 235 12.69 -0.09 13.87
CA VAL A 235 11.91 1.14 13.63
C VAL A 235 11.66 1.91 14.93
N ASN A 236 11.38 1.22 16.03
CA ASN A 236 11.20 1.87 17.35
C ASN A 236 12.44 2.66 17.79
N SER A 237 13.63 2.24 17.37
CA SER A 237 14.91 2.91 17.65
C SER A 237 15.25 4.04 16.69
N VAL A 238 14.43 4.28 15.64
CA VAL A 238 14.63 5.42 14.73
C VAL A 238 14.37 6.72 15.47
N ASP A 239 15.29 7.67 15.29
CA ASP A 239 15.20 9.04 15.76
C ASP A 239 15.86 9.97 14.73
N LEU A 240 15.76 11.28 14.96
CA LEU A 240 16.50 12.26 14.16
C LEU A 240 17.99 11.94 14.17
N SER A 241 18.64 12.16 13.03
CA SER A 241 20.07 11.97 12.90
C SER A 241 20.82 12.87 13.88
N THR A 242 21.85 12.28 14.49
CA THR A 242 22.79 12.98 15.37
C THR A 242 24.02 13.50 14.62
N ASP A 243 24.10 13.21 13.33
CA ASP A 243 25.24 13.40 12.46
C ASP A 243 24.82 13.91 11.07
N GLY A 244 25.05 15.19 10.80
CA GLY A 244 24.62 15.82 9.54
C GLY A 244 23.28 16.53 9.71
N GLY A 245 23.27 17.81 9.35
CA GLY A 245 22.18 18.75 9.65
C GLY A 245 21.28 19.07 8.46
N GLY A 246 21.33 18.28 7.40
CA GLY A 246 20.68 18.56 6.14
C GLY A 246 20.00 17.34 5.52
N THR A 247 19.43 17.53 4.34
CA THR A 247 18.53 16.56 3.71
C THR A 247 18.84 16.41 2.22
N ASN A 248 19.70 15.46 1.88
CA ASN A 248 20.03 15.12 0.49
C ASN A 248 19.24 13.89 0.02
N ILE A 249 17.94 14.09 -0.26
CA ILE A 249 17.02 13.05 -0.73
C ILE A 249 17.53 12.44 -2.03
N THR A 250 17.95 13.27 -3.00
CA THR A 250 18.34 12.80 -4.33
C THR A 250 19.55 11.86 -4.26
N TYR A 251 20.60 12.23 -3.52
CA TYR A 251 21.76 11.36 -3.30
C TYR A 251 21.41 10.09 -2.52
N SER A 252 20.57 10.20 -1.50
CA SER A 252 20.13 9.05 -0.70
C SER A 252 19.31 8.05 -1.51
N LEU A 253 18.44 8.51 -2.41
CA LEU A 253 17.69 7.65 -3.33
C LEU A 253 18.59 7.01 -4.40
N ASN A 254 19.58 7.74 -4.90
CA ASN A 254 20.59 7.16 -5.80
C ASN A 254 21.39 6.06 -5.10
N SER A 255 21.80 6.28 -3.85
CA SER A 255 22.48 5.30 -3.00
C SER A 255 21.61 4.07 -2.75
N LEU A 256 20.32 4.28 -2.48
CA LEU A 256 19.35 3.21 -2.33
C LEU A 256 19.24 2.40 -3.62
N ASN A 257 19.11 3.05 -4.77
CA ASN A 257 19.04 2.38 -6.06
C ASN A 257 20.25 1.48 -6.29
N VAL A 258 21.47 1.87 -5.90
CA VAL A 258 22.67 1.03 -6.06
C VAL A 258 22.55 -0.29 -5.30
N ILE A 259 22.02 -0.27 -4.08
CA ILE A 259 21.92 -1.45 -3.22
C ILE A 259 20.65 -2.30 -3.46
N LEU A 260 19.62 -1.72 -4.10
CA LEU A 260 18.39 -2.45 -4.41
C LEU A 260 18.65 -3.51 -5.51
N PRO A 261 18.29 -4.79 -5.29
CA PRO A 261 18.32 -5.81 -6.34
C PRO A 261 17.24 -5.52 -7.41
N THR A 262 17.26 -6.26 -8.51
CA THR A 262 16.13 -6.20 -9.45
C THR A 262 14.93 -6.90 -8.81
N PRO A 263 13.77 -6.26 -8.68
CA PRO A 263 12.57 -6.88 -8.12
C PRO A 263 12.06 -7.96 -9.05
N GLY A 264 11.48 -8.99 -8.46
CA GLY A 264 10.84 -10.10 -9.15
C GLY A 264 9.37 -9.86 -9.48
N SER A 265 8.71 -10.95 -9.85
CA SER A 265 7.29 -10.97 -10.25
C SER A 265 6.31 -10.95 -9.06
N GLY A 266 6.79 -11.34 -7.88
CA GLY A 266 6.03 -11.59 -6.66
C GLY A 266 5.37 -12.97 -6.60
N MET A 267 5.64 -13.87 -7.56
CA MET A 267 4.96 -15.17 -7.67
C MET A 267 5.46 -16.22 -6.66
N ASN A 268 6.72 -16.15 -6.26
CA ASN A 268 7.34 -17.07 -5.30
C ASN A 268 8.39 -16.35 -4.44
N ALA A 269 8.85 -17.01 -3.37
CA ALA A 269 9.80 -16.46 -2.41
C ALA A 269 11.16 -16.06 -3.01
N ALA A 270 11.56 -16.69 -4.13
CA ALA A 270 12.80 -16.39 -4.84
C ALA A 270 12.66 -15.23 -5.83
N SER A 271 11.43 -14.80 -6.14
CA SER A 271 11.14 -13.71 -7.07
C SER A 271 10.10 -12.75 -6.45
N PRO A 272 10.39 -12.11 -5.29
CA PRO A 272 9.46 -11.18 -4.66
C PRO A 272 9.33 -9.88 -5.45
N LYS A 273 8.15 -9.28 -5.46
CA LYS A 273 7.94 -7.95 -6.02
C LYS A 273 8.50 -6.90 -5.05
N GLY A 274 9.08 -5.83 -5.56
CA GLY A 274 9.65 -4.75 -4.73
C GLY A 274 8.75 -3.52 -4.61
N ALA A 275 8.66 -2.96 -3.41
CA ALA A 275 8.10 -1.63 -3.18
C ALA A 275 9.02 -0.81 -2.26
N VAL A 276 9.13 0.48 -2.53
CA VAL A 276 9.81 1.47 -1.69
C VAL A 276 8.75 2.40 -1.10
N LEU A 277 8.78 2.57 0.21
CA LEU A 277 7.90 3.47 0.95
C LEU A 277 8.77 4.62 1.47
N LEU A 278 8.69 5.78 0.83
CA LEU A 278 9.44 6.99 1.20
C LEU A 278 8.58 7.89 2.08
N PHE A 279 9.10 8.26 3.25
CA PHE A 279 8.47 9.20 4.18
C PHE A 279 9.38 10.41 4.35
N THR A 280 8.96 11.60 3.90
CA THR A 280 9.76 12.83 3.92
C THR A 280 8.84 14.05 3.91
N ASP A 281 9.36 15.23 4.28
CA ASP A 281 8.70 16.51 4.04
C ASP A 281 9.00 17.10 2.65
N ALA A 282 9.87 16.42 1.88
CA ALA A 282 10.28 16.74 0.53
C ALA A 282 10.94 18.11 0.34
N VAL A 283 11.52 18.67 1.41
CA VAL A 283 12.44 19.80 1.36
C VAL A 283 13.86 19.27 1.53
N GLN A 284 14.77 19.79 0.72
CA GLN A 284 16.18 19.40 0.71
C GLN A 284 17.06 20.59 0.99
N ASP A 285 18.20 20.33 1.61
CA ASP A 285 19.31 21.26 1.79
C ASP A 285 20.64 20.49 1.86
N HIS A 286 21.75 21.21 1.76
CA HIS A 286 23.09 20.63 1.73
C HIS A 286 23.86 20.77 3.05
N GLU A 287 23.21 21.18 4.13
CA GLU A 287 23.90 21.49 5.39
C GLU A 287 24.49 20.22 6.01
N GLN A 288 25.77 20.23 6.36
CA GLN A 288 26.41 19.14 7.07
C GLN A 288 27.13 19.66 8.31
N TRP A 289 26.75 19.16 9.49
CA TRP A 289 27.45 19.45 10.72
C TRP A 289 28.50 18.38 11.03
N HIS A 290 29.73 18.81 11.27
CA HIS A 290 30.79 17.99 11.82
C HIS A 290 31.30 18.60 13.13
N ALA A 291 31.42 17.79 14.18
CA ALA A 291 31.93 18.27 15.47
C ALA A 291 33.34 18.90 15.39
N SER A 292 34.17 18.48 14.42
CA SER A 292 35.54 18.94 14.23
C SER A 292 35.67 20.21 13.38
N SER A 293 34.78 20.44 12.41
CA SER A 293 34.91 21.53 11.42
C SER A 293 33.70 22.46 11.35
N GLY A 294 32.66 22.19 12.13
CA GLY A 294 31.43 22.96 12.13
C GLY A 294 30.52 22.64 10.94
N TRP A 295 29.75 23.64 10.51
CA TRP A 295 28.88 23.56 9.34
C TRP A 295 29.69 23.62 8.04
N THR A 296 29.48 22.64 7.16
CA THR A 296 30.06 22.55 5.82
C THR A 296 28.99 22.14 4.82
N ASN A 297 29.30 22.26 3.53
CA ASN A 297 28.40 21.81 2.48
C ASN A 297 28.62 20.33 2.19
N ASP A 298 27.53 19.57 2.02
CA ASP A 298 27.58 18.17 1.58
C ASP A 298 28.27 18.09 0.21
N PRO A 299 29.42 17.40 0.09
CA PRO A 299 30.12 17.25 -1.18
C PRO A 299 29.34 16.45 -2.22
N ASN A 300 28.30 15.73 -1.81
CA ASN A 300 27.42 14.95 -2.69
C ASN A 300 26.10 15.66 -3.01
N TRP A 301 25.98 16.96 -2.71
CA TRP A 301 24.79 17.74 -3.02
C TRP A 301 24.40 17.62 -4.49
N VAL A 302 23.12 17.38 -4.75
CA VAL A 302 22.56 17.28 -6.11
C VAL A 302 21.61 18.46 -6.34
N PRO A 303 22.05 19.54 -7.00
CA PRO A 303 21.22 20.72 -7.21
C PRO A 303 20.00 20.45 -8.11
N TYR A 304 18.88 21.09 -7.79
CA TYR A 304 17.62 21.02 -8.51
C TYR A 304 16.85 22.34 -8.43
N TYR A 305 16.06 22.68 -9.46
CA TYR A 305 15.30 23.94 -9.55
C TYR A 305 13.79 23.72 -9.40
N PRO A 306 13.03 24.58 -8.69
CA PRO A 306 13.46 25.84 -8.07
C PRO A 306 14.35 25.63 -6.86
N SER A 307 15.36 26.48 -6.71
CA SER A 307 16.22 26.53 -5.54
C SER A 307 16.34 27.95 -5.02
N VAL A 308 16.58 28.06 -3.73
CA VAL A 308 16.88 29.32 -3.04
C VAL A 308 18.35 29.30 -2.74
N TYR A 309 19.12 30.17 -3.39
CA TYR A 309 20.56 30.28 -3.14
C TYR A 309 20.84 31.22 -1.97
N ASN A 310 21.22 30.65 -0.84
CA ASN A 310 21.78 31.35 0.29
C ASN A 310 22.85 30.46 0.93
N GLN A 311 23.29 30.75 2.15
CA GLN A 311 24.32 29.94 2.84
C GLN A 311 23.94 28.45 3.06
N TRP A 312 22.75 28.01 2.65
CA TRP A 312 22.18 26.69 2.95
C TRP A 312 21.55 25.95 1.76
N ASP A 313 21.45 26.57 0.57
CA ASP A 313 20.67 26.15 -0.62
C ASP A 313 19.49 25.18 -0.39
N TYR A 314 18.27 25.72 -0.34
CA TYR A 314 17.05 24.92 -0.23
C TYR A 314 16.42 24.62 -1.59
N GLN A 315 15.93 23.40 -1.76
CA GLN A 315 15.20 22.98 -2.96
C GLN A 315 14.13 21.93 -2.63
N PRO A 316 13.09 21.75 -3.46
CA PRO A 316 12.16 20.65 -3.28
C PRO A 316 12.83 19.31 -3.63
N ILE A 317 12.17 18.20 -3.33
CA ILE A 317 12.55 16.89 -3.87
C ILE A 317 12.74 16.95 -5.40
N ASP A 318 13.82 16.36 -5.91
CA ASP A 318 14.03 16.15 -7.34
C ASP A 318 13.33 14.85 -7.77
N PRO A 319 12.31 14.90 -8.66
CA PRO A 319 11.67 13.70 -9.19
C PRO A 319 12.65 12.73 -9.89
N GLY A 320 13.77 13.26 -10.41
CA GLY A 320 14.86 12.51 -11.03
C GLY A 320 15.51 11.50 -10.10
N GLY A 321 15.58 11.76 -8.79
CA GLY A 321 16.13 10.82 -7.81
C GLY A 321 15.29 9.54 -7.66
N CYS A 322 13.99 9.60 -7.92
CA CYS A 322 13.09 8.45 -7.86
C CYS A 322 13.05 7.64 -9.16
N ALA A 323 13.43 8.23 -10.29
CA ALA A 323 13.30 7.61 -11.60
C ALA A 323 14.12 6.31 -11.75
N PRO A 324 15.39 6.21 -11.30
CA PRO A 324 16.16 4.97 -11.39
C PRO A 324 15.51 3.80 -10.65
N ILE A 325 14.96 4.04 -9.46
CA ILE A 325 14.28 3.01 -8.65
C ILE A 325 13.01 2.53 -9.35
N LYS A 326 12.19 3.45 -9.89
CA LYS A 326 11.00 3.12 -10.67
C LYS A 326 11.35 2.33 -11.93
N ASN A 327 12.39 2.76 -12.66
CA ASN A 327 12.86 2.10 -13.88
C ASN A 327 13.41 0.69 -13.60
N LYS A 328 13.92 0.45 -12.39
CA LYS A 328 14.32 -0.89 -11.93
C LYS A 328 13.10 -1.81 -11.68
N GLY A 329 11.89 -1.28 -11.59
CA GLY A 329 10.64 -2.05 -11.46
C GLY A 329 10.01 -2.00 -10.06
N TYR A 330 10.51 -1.15 -9.16
CA TYR A 330 9.91 -0.95 -7.85
C TYR A 330 8.66 -0.06 -7.92
N SER A 331 7.65 -0.41 -7.13
CA SER A 331 6.59 0.54 -6.79
C SER A 331 7.13 1.58 -5.80
N MET A 332 7.15 2.86 -6.17
CA MET A 332 7.44 3.98 -5.29
C MET A 332 6.13 4.50 -4.70
N LEU A 333 5.96 4.34 -3.39
CA LEU A 333 4.91 4.97 -2.60
C LEU A 333 5.56 6.07 -1.76
N VAL A 334 4.99 7.27 -1.77
CA VAL A 334 5.62 8.45 -1.15
C VAL A 334 4.62 9.19 -0.27
N LEU A 335 5.02 9.50 0.95
CA LEU A 335 4.33 10.40 1.87
C LEU A 335 5.05 11.74 1.90
N ASN A 336 4.31 12.80 1.58
CA ASN A 336 4.66 14.17 1.95
C ASN A 336 4.11 14.47 3.35
N ALA A 337 4.97 14.42 4.36
CA ALA A 337 4.69 14.98 5.67
C ALA A 337 4.95 16.50 5.59
N GLN A 338 3.93 17.28 5.25
CA GLN A 338 4.06 18.66 4.74
C GLN A 338 4.95 19.57 5.57
N TYR A 339 6.05 20.11 5.04
CA TYR A 339 6.87 21.08 5.77
C TYR A 339 6.02 22.29 6.22
N VAL A 340 5.95 22.54 7.54
CA VAL A 340 5.14 23.64 8.10
C VAL A 340 6.06 24.70 8.68
N ILE A 341 6.01 25.88 8.08
CA ILE A 341 6.71 27.06 8.58
C ILE A 341 5.78 27.82 9.49
N THR A 342 6.22 28.06 10.71
CA THR A 342 5.49 28.87 11.69
C THR A 342 6.31 30.05 12.24
N SER A 343 7.49 30.27 11.65
CA SER A 343 8.27 31.49 11.82
C SER A 343 7.40 32.72 11.55
N THR A 344 7.50 33.72 12.42
CA THR A 344 6.90 35.04 12.19
C THR A 344 7.77 35.93 11.29
N ASP A 345 9.03 35.55 11.06
CA ASP A 345 9.92 36.19 10.08
C ASP A 345 9.79 35.50 8.72
N LEU A 346 8.86 36.01 7.91
CA LEU A 346 8.61 35.62 6.52
C LEU A 346 8.94 36.77 5.55
N ALA A 347 9.84 37.67 5.94
CA ALA A 347 10.28 38.75 5.04
C ALA A 347 10.87 38.17 3.74
N GLU A 348 10.71 38.89 2.62
CA GLU A 348 11.39 38.55 1.37
C GLU A 348 12.90 38.45 1.60
N GLN A 349 13.56 37.41 1.05
CA GLN A 349 14.98 37.11 1.26
C GLN A 349 15.36 36.62 2.67
N SER A 350 14.37 36.26 3.51
CA SER A 350 14.62 35.47 4.73
C SER A 350 14.64 33.97 4.39
N ARG A 351 15.41 33.16 5.15
CA ARG A 351 15.49 31.70 4.98
C ARG A 351 14.10 31.08 4.84
N TYR A 352 13.19 31.41 5.76
CA TYR A 352 11.86 30.83 5.80
C TYR A 352 10.88 31.50 4.83
N GLY A 353 11.02 32.79 4.55
CA GLY A 353 10.26 33.47 3.51
C GLY A 353 10.51 32.85 2.13
N ASP A 354 11.77 32.57 1.81
CA ASP A 354 12.14 31.99 0.52
C ASP A 354 11.73 30.50 0.41
N ILE A 355 11.91 29.69 1.48
CA ILE A 355 11.38 28.32 1.49
C ILE A 355 9.86 28.34 1.26
N GLN A 356 9.13 29.20 1.96
CA GLN A 356 7.68 29.35 1.86
C GLN A 356 7.23 29.74 0.45
N ASN A 357 7.93 30.67 -0.19
CA ASN A 357 7.47 31.30 -1.43
C ASN A 357 8.06 30.67 -2.71
N ILE A 358 9.18 29.96 -2.61
CA ILE A 358 9.90 29.40 -3.77
C ILE A 358 9.91 27.87 -3.74
N VAL A 359 10.23 27.27 -2.59
CA VAL A 359 10.41 25.81 -2.47
C VAL A 359 9.08 25.08 -2.28
N LEU A 360 8.31 25.44 -1.25
CA LEU A 360 7.06 24.76 -0.91
C LEU A 360 6.02 24.72 -2.04
N PRO A 361 5.87 25.74 -2.90
CA PRO A 361 4.94 25.68 -4.03
C PRO A 361 5.26 24.57 -5.05
N ALA A 362 6.53 24.17 -5.17
CA ALA A 362 6.96 23.11 -6.08
C ALA A 362 6.88 21.70 -5.46
N VAL A 363 6.91 21.60 -4.12
CA VAL A 363 6.95 20.32 -3.40
C VAL A 363 5.81 19.36 -3.80
N PRO A 364 4.52 19.75 -3.81
CA PRO A 364 3.42 18.82 -4.10
C PRO A 364 3.54 18.14 -5.46
N ALA A 365 3.85 18.90 -6.52
CA ALA A 365 3.99 18.37 -7.87
C ALA A 365 5.22 17.45 -7.98
N ASN A 366 6.34 17.85 -7.39
CA ASN A 366 7.59 17.10 -7.49
C ASN A 366 7.53 15.77 -6.73
N ILE A 367 7.07 15.79 -5.47
CA ILE A 367 6.98 14.56 -4.69
C ILE A 367 5.93 13.61 -5.29
N GLN A 368 4.82 14.14 -5.83
CA GLN A 368 3.86 13.30 -6.55
C GLN A 368 4.49 12.62 -7.77
N ALA A 369 5.33 13.33 -8.54
CA ALA A 369 6.05 12.77 -9.69
C ALA A 369 7.08 11.69 -9.28
N CYS A 370 7.53 11.67 -8.02
CA CYS A 370 8.35 10.61 -7.46
C CYS A 370 7.59 9.27 -7.29
N SER A 371 6.27 9.30 -7.17
CA SER A 371 5.44 8.09 -7.06
C SER A 371 5.31 7.34 -8.40
N THR A 372 5.01 6.03 -8.34
CA THR A 372 4.86 5.19 -9.56
C THR A 372 3.53 5.36 -10.27
N GLY A 373 2.46 5.78 -9.58
CA GLY A 373 1.14 5.87 -10.20
C GLY A 373 0.05 6.36 -9.26
N ALA A 374 -1.18 6.42 -9.79
CA ALA A 374 -2.35 6.83 -9.01
C ALA A 374 -2.51 5.98 -7.75
N GLY A 375 -2.74 6.64 -6.60
CA GLY A 375 -2.84 5.97 -5.30
C GLY A 375 -1.51 5.62 -4.63
N HIS A 376 -0.37 6.05 -5.16
CA HIS A 376 0.95 5.89 -4.52
C HIS A 376 1.50 7.20 -3.93
N PHE A 377 0.79 8.31 -4.08
CA PHE A 377 1.14 9.59 -3.45
C PHE A 377 0.17 9.90 -2.31
N TYR A 378 0.73 10.28 -1.17
CA TYR A 378 0.00 10.65 0.03
C TYR A 378 0.54 11.99 0.55
N SER A 379 -0.35 12.85 1.02
CA SER A 379 0.00 14.13 1.66
C SER A 379 -0.72 14.21 3.00
N ALA A 380 0.02 14.56 4.05
CA ALA A 380 -0.52 14.64 5.40
C ALA A 380 0.13 15.78 6.19
N ASN A 381 -0.66 16.43 7.05
CA ASN A 381 -0.20 17.55 7.88
C ASN A 381 -0.45 17.35 9.39
N SER A 382 -1.34 16.44 9.77
CA SER A 382 -1.65 16.15 11.16
C SER A 382 -1.24 14.74 11.57
N PRO A 383 -1.10 14.45 12.88
CA PRO A 383 -0.74 13.12 13.35
C PRO A 383 -1.70 12.04 12.84
N THR A 384 -3.01 12.31 12.89
CA THR A 384 -4.04 11.40 12.39
C THR A 384 -3.93 11.16 10.88
N GLN A 385 -3.67 12.21 10.09
CA GLN A 385 -3.52 12.08 8.65
C GLN A 385 -2.26 11.29 8.29
N ILE A 386 -1.14 11.53 8.98
CA ILE A 386 0.11 10.79 8.79
C ILE A 386 -0.13 9.31 9.08
N THR A 387 -0.72 8.97 10.24
CA THR A 387 -1.01 7.58 10.60
C THR A 387 -1.91 6.89 9.57
N ALA A 388 -2.98 7.55 9.13
CA ALA A 388 -3.89 7.02 8.11
C ALA A 388 -3.20 6.82 6.76
N ALA A 389 -2.36 7.77 6.34
CA ALA A 389 -1.59 7.69 5.10
C ALA A 389 -0.59 6.53 5.13
N VAL A 390 0.21 6.42 6.21
CA VAL A 390 1.18 5.33 6.37
C VAL A 390 0.47 3.97 6.37
N THR A 391 -0.62 3.82 7.12
CA THR A 391 -1.39 2.55 7.12
C THR A 391 -1.90 2.21 5.71
N SER A 392 -2.40 3.20 4.98
CA SER A 392 -2.87 3.02 3.60
C SER A 392 -1.74 2.68 2.63
N MET A 393 -0.55 3.26 2.82
CA MET A 393 0.65 2.95 2.04
C MET A 393 1.08 1.49 2.24
N PHE A 394 1.15 1.04 3.49
CA PHE A 394 1.51 -0.35 3.79
C PHE A 394 0.48 -1.33 3.24
N ALA A 395 -0.81 -1.04 3.40
CA ALA A 395 -1.87 -1.86 2.82
C ALA A 395 -1.79 -1.90 1.28
N SER A 396 -1.50 -0.76 0.64
CA SER A 396 -1.32 -0.67 -0.81
C SER A 396 -0.09 -1.46 -1.28
N ALA A 397 1.04 -1.31 -0.61
CA ALA A 397 2.30 -1.98 -0.96
C ALA A 397 2.24 -3.50 -0.73
N ALA A 398 1.67 -3.94 0.39
CA ALA A 398 1.55 -5.36 0.74
C ALA A 398 0.53 -6.10 -0.13
N ASN A 399 -0.58 -5.45 -0.51
CA ASN A 399 -1.64 -6.08 -1.29
C ASN A 399 -1.57 -5.79 -2.79
N ASN A 400 -0.70 -4.86 -3.24
CA ASN A 400 -0.71 -4.29 -4.59
C ASN A 400 -2.14 -4.06 -5.10
N LEU A 401 -2.98 -3.40 -4.29
CA LEU A 401 -4.40 -3.19 -4.63
C LEU A 401 -4.49 -2.32 -5.89
N ALA A 402 -4.76 -2.95 -7.03
CA ALA A 402 -5.55 -2.29 -8.06
C ALA A 402 -6.94 -2.10 -7.45
N ARG A 403 -7.25 -0.88 -7.02
CA ARG A 403 -8.56 -0.55 -6.45
C ARG A 403 -9.62 -0.76 -7.53
N LEU A 404 -10.63 -1.57 -7.23
CA LEU A 404 -11.81 -1.77 -8.08
C LEU A 404 -12.47 -0.40 -8.33
N THR A 405 -12.51 0.05 -9.58
CA THR A 405 -13.55 0.95 -10.06
C THR A 405 -14.80 0.10 -10.27
N HIS A 406 -15.85 0.39 -9.51
CA HIS A 406 -17.18 -0.17 -9.74
C HIS A 406 -17.74 0.29 -11.08
#